data_AF-A0A520EGJ1-F1
#
_entry.id   AF-A0A520EGJ1-F1
#
_cell.length_a   1.000
_cell.length_b   1.000
_cell.length_c   1.000
_cell.angle_alpha   90.00
_cell.angle_beta   90.00
_cell.angle_gamma   90.00
#
_symmetry.space_group_name_H-M   'P 1'
#
loop_
_entity.id
_entity.type
_entity.pdbx_description
1 polymer ?
#
loop_
_entity_poly.entity_id
_entity_poly.type
_entity_poly.pdbx_seq_one_letter_code
_entity_poly.pdbx_strand_id
1 'polypeptide(L)' 'MYRLYLKRIFDFFVALISFLLLLPLSVPVYVILFIVNGGSPIFYQLRPGVDGKIFKIFKFKT' A
#
# COMPACT_ATOMS: atom_id res chain seq x y z
N MET A 1 -19.23 13.34 -15.02
CA MET A 1 -19.70 12.05 -14.46
C MET A 1 -18.71 10.90 -14.56
N TYR A 2 -17.85 10.79 -15.60
CA TYR A 2 -16.80 9.76 -15.70
C TYR A 2 -15.71 9.83 -14.60
N ARG A 3 -15.42 11.03 -14.07
CA ARG A 3 -14.27 11.27 -13.18
C ARG A 3 -14.43 10.78 -11.73
N LEU A 4 -15.64 10.53 -11.23
CA LEU A 4 -15.87 10.26 -9.80
C LEU A 4 -16.17 8.78 -9.50
N TYR A 5 -17.10 8.17 -10.25
CA TYR A 5 -17.55 6.80 -9.94
C TYR A 5 -16.75 5.72 -10.68
N LEU A 6 -16.61 5.83 -12.00
CA LEU A 6 -15.90 4.83 -12.80
C LEU A 6 -14.41 4.75 -12.44
N LYS A 7 -13.77 5.91 -12.21
CA LYS A 7 -12.37 5.96 -11.76
C LYS A 7 -12.17 5.19 -10.46
N ARG A 8 -13.06 5.36 -9.47
CA ARG A 8 -12.90 4.72 -8.16
C ARG A 8 -13.10 3.20 -8.21
N ILE A 9 -14.02 2.74 -9.06
CA ILE A 9 -14.24 1.31 -9.32
C ILE A 9 -13.00 0.71 -10.00
N PHE A 10 -12.49 1.38 -11.03
CA PHE A 10 -11.30 0.93 -11.74
C PHE A 10 -10.06 0.91 -10.84
N ASP A 11 -9.81 1.99 -10.09
CA ASP A 11 -8.69 2.09 -9.13
C ASP A 11 -8.76 0.96 -8.09
N PHE A 12 -9.97 0.59 -7.62
CA PHE A 12 -10.15 -0.51 -6.68
C PHE A 12 -9.82 -1.88 -7.28
N PHE A 13 -10.35 -2.19 -8.47
CA PHE A 13 -10.08 -3.47 -9.13
C PHE A 13 -8.61 -3.61 -9.53
N VAL A 14 -8.01 -2.55 -10.08
CA VAL A 14 -6.59 -2.55 -10.43
C VAL A 14 -5.71 -2.70 -9.19
N ALA A 15 -6.03 -2.02 -8.09
CA ALA A 15 -5.32 -2.19 -6.82
C ALA A 15 -5.45 -3.61 -6.28
N LEU A 16 -6.65 -4.20 -6.33
CA LEU A 16 -6.90 -5.57 -5.85
C LEU A 16 -6.12 -6.61 -6.67
N ILE A 17 -6.17 -6.52 -7.99
CA ILE A 17 -5.44 -7.43 -8.89
C ILE A 17 -3.93 -7.27 -8.68
N SER A 18 -3.43 -6.04 -8.63
CA SER A 18 -2.02 -5.78 -8.37
C SER A 18 -1.57 -6.33 -7.03
N PHE A 19 -2.39 -6.19 -5.99
CA PHE A 19 -2.11 -6.74 -4.66
C PHE A 19 -2.03 -8.28 -4.67
N LEU A 20 -2.96 -8.94 -5.36
CA LEU A 20 -2.95 -10.41 -5.53
C LEU A 20 -1.72 -10.90 -6.32
N LEU A 21 -1.32 -10.18 -7.36
CA LEU A 21 -0.11 -10.51 -8.15
C LEU A 21 1.18 -10.28 -7.36
N LEU A 22 1.22 -9.25 -6.51
CA LEU A 22 2.38 -8.90 -5.69
C LEU A 22 2.45 -9.69 -4.37
N LEU A 23 1.38 -10.39 -3.96
CA LEU A 23 1.37 -11.25 -2.78
C LEU A 23 2.53 -12.25 -2.72
N PRO A 24 2.80 -13.07 -3.76
CA PRO A 24 3.91 -14.04 -3.73
C PRO A 24 5.28 -13.40 -3.54
N LEU A 25 5.47 -12.14 -3.96
CA LEU A 25 6.72 -11.39 -3.77
C LEU A 25 6.76 -10.66 -2.42
N SER A 26 5.64 -10.12 -1.97
CA SER A 26 5.57 -9.28 -0.77
C SER A 26 5.74 -10.07 0.53
N VAL A 27 5.29 -11.32 0.58
CA VAL A 27 5.46 -12.20 1.76
C VAL A 27 6.94 -12.45 2.10
N PRO A 28 7.79 -12.96 1.18
CA PRO A 28 9.20 -13.20 1.50
C PRO A 28 9.94 -11.89 1.82
N VAL A 29 9.64 -10.79 1.12
CA VAL A 29 10.23 -9.46 1.42
C VAL A 29 9.85 -9.01 2.83
N TYR A 30 8.60 -9.18 3.23
CA TYR A 30 8.15 -8.85 4.59
C TYR A 30 8.92 -9.66 5.65
N VAL A 31 9.08 -10.97 5.45
CA VAL A 31 9.80 -11.84 6.39
C VAL A 31 11.27 -11.45 6.50
N ILE A 32 11.96 -11.22 5.38
CA ILE A 32 13.37 -10.80 5.38
C ILE A 32 13.52 -9.47 6.14
N LEU A 33 12.69 -8.48 5.81
CA LEU A 33 12.75 -7.18 6.48
C LEU A 33 12.35 -7.26 7.96
N PHE A 34 11.51 -8.21 8.34
CA PHE A 34 11.12 -8.42 9.74
C PHE A 34 12.31 -8.89 10.57
N ILE A 35 13.13 -9.79 10.01
CA ILE A 35 14.35 -10.28 10.63
C ILE A 35 15.41 -9.17 10.68
N VAL A 36 15.63 -8.46 9.57
CA VAL A 36 16.66 -7.40 9.47
C VAL A 36 16.33 -6.19 10.36
N ASN A 37 15.07 -5.77 10.43
CA ASN A 37 14.65 -4.59 11.19
C ASN A 37 14.24 -4.89 12.65
N GLY A 38 14.51 -6.09 13.16
CA GLY A 38 14.24 -6.44 14.56
C GLY A 38 12.75 -6.33 14.94
N GLY A 39 11.85 -6.74 14.04
CA GLY A 39 10.41 -6.83 14.32
C GLY A 39 9.54 -5.69 13.75
N SER A 40 10.11 -4.69 13.07
CA SER A 40 9.34 -3.59 12.44
C SER A 40 9.66 -3.40 10.94
N PRO A 41 9.18 -4.29 10.05
CA PRO A 41 9.46 -4.23 8.62
C PRO A 41 8.71 -3.12 7.87
N ILE A 42 7.73 -2.47 8.49
CA ILE A 42 6.88 -1.46 7.87
C ILE A 42 7.05 -0.12 8.59
N PHE A 43 7.29 0.94 7.81
CA PHE A 43 7.30 2.32 8.24
C PHE A 43 6.04 3.04 7.75
N TYR A 44 5.49 3.92 8.59
CA TYR A 44 4.29 4.70 8.28
C TYR A 44 4.66 6.16 8.02
N GLN A 45 4.25 6.69 6.87
CA GLN A 45 4.43 8.11 6.55
C GLN A 45 3.08 8.81 6.43
N LEU A 46 2.87 9.87 7.22
CA LEU A 46 1.66 10.70 7.14
C LEU A 46 1.75 11.65 5.94
N ARG A 47 0.69 11.69 5.13
CA ARG A 47 0.56 12.64 4.01
C ARG A 47 -0.86 13.23 3.97
N PRO A 48 -1.01 14.52 3.60
CA PRO A 48 -2.33 15.10 3.37
C PRO A 48 -2.94 14.51 2.08
N GLY A 49 -4.15 13.98 2.20
CA GLY A 49 -4.93 13.41 1.10
C GLY A 49 -5.99 14.37 0.57
N VAL A 50 -7.00 13.81 -0.10
CA VAL A 50 -8.14 14.57 -0.63
C VAL A 50 -8.83 15.33 0.50
N ASP A 51 -9.12 16.62 0.27
CA ASP A 51 -9.71 17.55 1.24
C ASP A 51 -8.90 17.73 2.53
N GLY A 52 -7.57 17.55 2.46
CA GLY A 52 -6.68 17.72 3.61
C GLY A 52 -6.75 16.59 4.65
N LYS A 53 -7.52 15.53 4.38
CA LYS A 53 -7.59 14.36 5.26
C LYS A 53 -6.26 13.63 5.27
N ILE A 54 -5.61 13.58 6.43
CA ILE A 54 -4.33 12.90 6.59
C ILE A 54 -4.52 11.39 6.41
N PHE A 55 -3.72 10.78 5.55
CA PHE A 55 -3.65 9.33 5.39
C PHE A 55 -2.24 8.82 5.67
N LYS A 56 -2.15 7.56 6.08
CA LYS A 56 -0.89 6.87 6.36
C LYS A 56 -0.51 6.05 5.13
N ILE A 57 0.70 6.26 4.62
CA ILE A 57 1.33 5.41 3.61
C ILE A 57 2.13 4.34 4.33
N PHE A 58 1.89 3.09 3.95
CA PHE A 58 2.65 1.92 4.40
C PHE A 58 3.83 1.73 3.43
N LYS A 59 5.06 1.70 3.96
CA LYS A 59 6.25 1.43 3.16
C LYS A 59 7.11 0.38 3.84
N PHE A 60 7.72 -0.51 3.07
CA PHE A 60 8.75 -1.39 3.57
C PHE A 60 9.95 -0.58 4.06
N LYS A 61 10.41 -0.89 5.27
CA LYS A 61 11.57 -0.29 5.89
C LYS A 61 12.81 -0.93 5.27
N THR A 62 13.43 -0.23 4.33
CA THR A 62 14.74 -0.57 3.75
C THR A 62 15.87 -0.13 4.67
#